data_AF-A0A932LR12-F1
#
_entry.id   AF-A0A932LR12-F1
#
_cell.length_a   1.000
_cell.length_b   1.000
_cell.length_c   1.000
_cell.angle_alpha   90.00
_cell.angle_beta   90.00
_cell.angle_gamma   90.00
#
_symmetry.space_group_name_H-M   'P 1'
#
loop_
_entity.id
_entity.type
_entity.pdbx_description
1 polymer ?
#
loop_
_entity_poly.entity_id
_entity_poly.type
_entity_poly.pdbx_seq_one_letter_code
_entity_poly.pdbx_strand_id
1 'polypeptide(L)'
;MSSDAPSAVRPVSGSTPAAKASAVPHRRRVMRTALSAHGEPMIWLTGGALAVALAMIIGLLGLVFYQGLRTFWPARLVRTETRDGQVYLGEVSAAEGYRPGPEVFNPLSPELTAHARALVKQGGGLTRRRMLRTGNFELSGTHFNWIDDFNVASESQPDWALVIERQSWGRFYGTPQSLLIDGQAPASEPEKVWEAFEQHHLAVRRRWREARRLETHAIGAVSAASEAARLDLKRAEVEFGPQSAEAAAARQRYEQVNAESHAETERISAEIQELNQENARYQLSITTAQGQQTMIALADVVRAYPANRLNWAGQAGVYLSRWREFLLDEPREANTEGGVFPAIFGTVVMTLIMSLAVVPFGVLAALYLREYAHSGLVISAVRIAINNLAGVPSIVFGVFGLGFFCYFVGGEVIDPWLFPREVYDTPTFGTGGVLWASLTLALLTLPVVIVATEEALAAVPGSMREGSYACGASKWQTIRRIVLPRALPGIMTGMILAMARGAGEVAPLMLVGAVKLAPE
;
A
#
# COMPACT_ATOMS: atom_id res chain seq x y z
N MET A 1 -31.35 -85.66 50.35
CA MET A 1 -30.28 -86.31 49.55
C MET A 1 -29.24 -85.23 49.29
N SER A 2 -28.39 -84.92 50.27
CA SER A 2 -27.04 -85.51 50.51
C SER A 2 -26.09 -85.18 49.34
N SER A 3 -24.94 -84.53 49.51
CA SER A 3 -24.14 -84.19 50.70
C SER A 3 -22.98 -83.24 50.29
N ASP A 4 -22.52 -82.40 51.23
CA ASP A 4 -21.12 -82.22 51.72
C ASP A 4 -19.96 -82.61 50.78
N ALA A 5 -18.77 -82.01 50.73
CA ALA A 5 -18.07 -80.91 51.41
C ALA A 5 -16.64 -80.85 50.78
N PRO A 6 -15.79 -79.86 51.11
CA PRO A 6 -14.52 -79.56 50.41
C PRO A 6 -13.27 -80.11 51.12
N SER A 7 -12.12 -80.21 50.43
CA SER A 7 -10.73 -80.28 51.00
C SER A 7 -9.71 -80.44 49.84
N ALA A 8 -8.41 -80.14 49.89
CA ALA A 8 -7.51 -79.67 50.93
C ALA A 8 -6.24 -79.05 50.30
N VAL A 9 -5.60 -78.25 51.13
CA VAL A 9 -4.28 -77.62 51.03
C VAL A 9 -3.17 -78.68 51.19
N ARG A 10 -2.08 -78.66 50.40
CA ARG A 10 -0.69 -78.32 50.82
C ARG A 10 0.41 -78.76 49.84
N PRO A 11 1.54 -78.02 49.82
CA PRO A 11 2.67 -78.15 48.89
C PRO A 11 3.75 -79.08 49.45
N VAL A 12 4.74 -79.50 48.66
CA VAL A 12 6.15 -79.65 49.08
C VAL A 12 7.06 -79.77 47.85
N SER A 13 8.13 -78.98 47.91
CA SER A 13 9.36 -78.94 47.11
C SER A 13 10.19 -80.22 47.12
N GLY A 14 10.94 -80.50 46.05
CA GLY A 14 11.99 -81.52 46.09
C GLY A 14 12.80 -81.70 44.81
N SER A 15 13.91 -80.95 44.73
CA SER A 15 15.23 -81.34 44.18
C SER A 15 15.38 -81.90 42.75
N THR A 16 16.10 -81.11 41.94
CA THR A 16 16.93 -81.43 40.76
C THR A 16 17.92 -82.60 41.00
N PRO A 17 18.46 -83.28 39.96
CA PRO A 17 19.51 -82.68 39.13
C PRO A 17 19.60 -83.07 37.62
N ALA A 18 20.12 -82.09 36.87
CA ALA A 18 21.08 -82.18 35.75
C ALA A 18 20.72 -82.88 34.41
N ALA A 19 20.67 -82.07 33.34
CA ALA A 19 21.43 -82.31 32.11
C ALA A 19 21.62 -81.01 31.31
N LYS A 20 22.87 -80.74 30.92
CA LYS A 20 23.34 -79.59 30.14
C LYS A 20 22.81 -79.62 28.71
N ALA A 21 22.27 -78.51 28.23
CA ALA A 21 22.18 -78.20 26.80
C ALA A 21 22.82 -76.84 26.53
N SER A 22 23.86 -76.84 25.72
CA SER A 22 24.64 -75.67 25.31
C SER A 22 23.80 -74.74 24.41
N ALA A 23 23.48 -73.54 24.89
CA ALA A 23 22.86 -72.48 24.08
C ALA A 23 23.96 -71.60 23.46
N VAL A 24 24.08 -71.66 22.13
CA VAL A 24 24.88 -70.74 21.31
C VAL A 24 24.25 -69.34 21.40
N PRO A 25 25.02 -68.25 21.62
CA PRO A 25 24.46 -66.91 21.64
C PRO A 25 24.15 -66.47 20.21
N HIS A 26 22.86 -66.33 19.86
CA HIS A 26 22.45 -65.64 18.65
C HIS A 26 22.90 -64.18 18.74
N ARG A 27 23.95 -63.81 18.00
CA ARG A 27 24.29 -62.42 17.69
C ARG A 27 23.07 -61.79 16.99
N ARG A 28 22.30 -60.97 17.71
CA ARG A 28 21.33 -60.05 17.09
C ARG A 28 22.12 -59.14 16.15
N ARG A 29 21.98 -59.37 14.85
CA ARG A 29 22.39 -58.42 13.81
C ARG A 29 21.56 -57.17 14.05
N VAL A 30 22.16 -56.12 14.61
CA VAL A 30 21.59 -54.77 14.57
C VAL A 30 21.57 -54.41 13.09
N MET A 31 20.41 -54.59 12.45
CA MET A 31 20.17 -53.97 11.15
C MET A 31 20.35 -52.48 11.39
N ARG A 32 21.40 -51.90 10.80
CA ARG A 32 21.52 -50.45 10.66
C ARG A 32 20.31 -50.02 9.84
N THR A 33 19.26 -49.60 10.53
CA THR A 33 18.10 -48.93 9.94
C THR A 33 18.65 -47.78 9.10
N ALA A 34 18.31 -47.77 7.81
CA ALA A 34 18.76 -46.72 6.89
C ALA A 34 18.37 -45.34 7.44
N LEU A 35 19.20 -44.31 7.18
CA LEU A 35 18.91 -42.91 7.57
C LEU A 35 17.53 -42.43 7.11
N SER A 36 17.01 -42.98 6.01
CA SER A 36 15.65 -42.71 5.52
C SER A 36 14.54 -43.19 6.47
N ALA A 37 14.81 -44.15 7.36
CA ALA A 37 13.84 -44.65 8.33
C ALA A 37 13.65 -43.72 9.55
N HIS A 38 14.52 -42.72 9.73
CA HIS A 38 14.47 -41.80 10.87
C HIS A 38 13.86 -40.43 10.54
N GLY A 39 13.42 -40.20 9.30
CA GLY A 39 12.86 -38.91 8.88
C GLY A 39 13.86 -37.74 8.86
N GLU A 40 15.10 -37.94 9.33
CA GLU A 40 16.16 -36.92 9.34
C GLU A 40 16.41 -36.28 7.96
N PRO A 41 16.45 -37.03 6.83
CA PRO A 41 16.61 -36.39 5.52
C PRO A 41 15.49 -35.43 5.18
N MET A 42 14.24 -35.71 5.61
CA MET A 42 13.11 -34.82 5.38
C MET A 42 13.19 -33.56 6.24
N ILE A 43 13.72 -33.66 7.47
CA ILE A 43 13.94 -32.48 8.34
C ILE A 43 15.00 -31.56 7.75
N TRP A 44 16.10 -32.12 7.23
CA TRP A 44 17.13 -31.33 6.55
C TRP A 44 16.62 -30.72 5.25
N LEU A 45 15.76 -31.44 4.50
CA LEU A 45 15.17 -30.92 3.27
C LEU A 45 14.15 -29.80 3.57
N THR A 46 13.29 -29.94 4.58
CA THR A 46 12.34 -28.88 4.97
C THR A 46 13.06 -27.68 5.59
N GLY A 47 14.06 -27.92 6.44
CA GLY A 47 14.91 -26.87 6.99
C GLY A 47 15.71 -26.13 5.91
N GLY A 48 16.27 -26.86 4.94
CA GLY A 48 16.95 -26.31 3.78
C GLY A 48 16.00 -25.49 2.89
N ALA A 49 14.79 -26.01 2.61
CA ALA A 49 13.77 -25.29 1.86
C ALA A 49 13.33 -24.00 2.56
N LEU A 50 13.14 -24.02 3.89
CA LEU A 50 12.85 -22.84 4.68
C LEU A 50 13.98 -21.81 4.61
N ALA A 51 15.24 -22.25 4.74
CA ALA A 51 16.40 -21.37 4.64
C ALA A 51 16.48 -20.69 3.27
N VAL A 52 16.23 -21.44 2.18
CA VAL A 52 16.17 -20.88 0.82
C VAL A 52 15.00 -19.89 0.68
N ALA A 53 13.82 -20.21 1.21
CA ALA A 53 12.67 -19.30 1.18
C ALA A 53 12.95 -17.98 1.92
N LEU A 54 13.54 -18.05 3.12
CA LEU A 54 13.94 -16.87 3.87
C LEU A 54 15.01 -16.06 3.14
N ALA A 55 16.00 -16.72 2.54
CA ALA A 55 17.03 -16.05 1.74
C ALA A 55 16.43 -15.35 0.51
N MET A 56 15.46 -15.97 -0.17
CA MET A 56 14.74 -15.33 -1.29
C MET A 56 13.93 -14.12 -0.83
N ILE A 57 13.21 -14.21 0.29
CA ILE A 57 12.42 -13.09 0.84
C ILE A 57 13.35 -11.94 1.24
N ILE A 58 14.40 -12.22 2.00
CA ILE A 58 15.39 -11.20 2.41
C ILE A 58 16.08 -10.60 1.18
N GLY A 59 16.44 -11.43 0.20
CA GLY A 59 17.03 -10.99 -1.07
C GLY A 59 16.10 -10.08 -1.86
N LEU A 60 14.81 -10.44 -1.97
CA LEU A 60 13.81 -9.61 -2.63
C LEU A 60 13.57 -8.30 -1.89
N LEU A 61 13.39 -8.34 -0.57
CA LEU A 61 13.23 -7.14 0.25
C LEU A 61 14.47 -6.24 0.16
N GLY A 62 15.67 -6.83 0.19
CA GLY A 62 16.92 -6.11 -0.01
C GLY A 62 17.02 -5.48 -1.39
N LEU A 63 16.60 -6.18 -2.44
CA LEU A 63 16.56 -5.65 -3.81
C LEU A 63 15.56 -4.49 -3.92
N VAL A 64 14.34 -4.65 -3.40
CA VAL A 64 13.30 -3.62 -3.40
C VAL A 64 13.78 -2.39 -2.63
N PHE A 65 14.37 -2.59 -1.45
CA PHE A 65 14.91 -1.50 -0.64
C PHE A 65 16.06 -0.79 -1.35
N TYR A 66 16.99 -1.54 -1.96
CA TYR A 66 18.10 -0.97 -2.71
C TYR A 66 17.64 -0.17 -3.93
N GLN A 67 16.70 -0.71 -4.71
CA GLN A 67 16.10 -0.02 -5.85
C GLN A 67 15.35 1.23 -5.38
N GLY A 68 14.54 1.13 -4.32
CA GLY A 68 13.80 2.25 -3.74
C GLY A 68 14.71 3.37 -3.23
N LEU A 69 15.78 3.03 -2.49
CA LEU A 69 16.77 4.00 -2.02
C LEU A 69 17.46 4.73 -3.18
N ARG A 70 17.71 4.05 -4.30
CA ARG A 70 18.33 4.66 -5.50
C ARG A 70 17.38 5.60 -6.23
N THR A 71 16.10 5.26 -6.32
CA THR A 71 15.09 6.05 -7.05
C THR A 71 14.99 7.50 -6.56
N PHE A 72 15.11 7.73 -5.26
CA PHE A 72 15.00 9.07 -4.69
C PHE A 72 16.30 9.88 -4.78
N TRP A 73 17.45 9.24 -5.02
CA TRP A 73 18.75 9.92 -5.06
C TRP A 73 18.83 10.86 -6.27
N PRO A 74 19.18 12.16 -6.09
CA PRO A 74 19.33 13.08 -7.21
C PRO A 74 20.57 12.73 -8.03
N ALA A 75 20.35 12.32 -9.28
CA ALA A 75 21.42 12.07 -10.24
C ALA A 75 21.90 13.38 -10.87
N ARG A 76 23.13 13.36 -11.39
CA ARG A 76 23.69 14.44 -12.22
C ARG A 76 23.10 14.37 -13.63
N LEU A 77 23.02 15.52 -14.28
CA LEU A 77 22.54 15.63 -15.65
C LEU A 77 23.71 15.58 -16.64
N VAL A 78 23.59 14.70 -17.63
CA VAL A 78 24.57 14.55 -18.71
C VAL A 78 23.99 15.12 -19.99
N ARG A 79 24.70 16.06 -20.60
CA ARG A 79 24.45 16.52 -21.96
C ARG A 79 25.19 15.61 -22.92
N THR A 80 24.45 14.89 -23.75
CA THR A 80 24.99 13.94 -24.72
C THR A 80 24.71 14.46 -26.11
N GLU A 81 25.76 14.73 -26.88
CA GLU A 81 25.66 15.02 -28.29
C GLU A 81 25.94 13.73 -29.05
N THR A 82 25.02 13.34 -29.92
CA THR A 82 25.17 12.17 -30.77
C THR A 82 25.74 12.56 -32.12
N ARG A 83 26.40 11.61 -32.78
CA ARG A 83 27.07 11.82 -34.06
C ARG A 83 26.09 12.05 -35.22
N ASP A 84 24.82 11.70 -35.03
CA ASP A 84 23.70 12.02 -35.93
C ASP A 84 23.13 13.44 -35.71
N GLY A 85 23.71 14.23 -34.79
CA GLY A 85 23.36 15.63 -34.55
C GLY A 85 22.27 15.86 -33.50
N GLN A 86 21.76 14.80 -32.85
CA GLN A 86 20.82 14.97 -31.74
C GLN A 86 21.56 15.39 -30.45
N VAL A 87 20.86 16.18 -29.62
CA VAL A 87 21.36 16.62 -28.33
C VAL A 87 20.35 16.25 -27.26
N TYR A 88 20.81 15.52 -26.25
CA TYR A 88 20.00 15.10 -25.12
C TYR A 88 20.56 15.69 -23.83
N LEU A 89 19.69 16.06 -22.90
CA LEU A 89 20.04 16.40 -21.53
C LEU A 89 19.20 15.52 -20.62
N GLY A 90 19.82 14.74 -19.74
CA GLY A 90 19.07 13.83 -18.89
C GLY A 90 19.88 13.10 -17.85
N GLU A 91 19.18 12.34 -17.01
CA GLU A 91 19.76 11.46 -15.99
C GLU A 91 20.00 10.07 -16.59
N VAL A 92 21.21 9.52 -16.45
CA VAL A 92 21.49 8.14 -16.86
C VAL A 92 20.81 7.19 -15.88
N SER A 93 19.71 6.57 -16.32
CA SER A 93 18.86 5.72 -15.47
C SER A 93 19.25 4.25 -15.52
N ALA A 94 19.73 3.79 -16.68
CA ALA A 94 20.18 2.43 -16.87
C ALA A 94 21.29 2.35 -17.93
N ALA A 95 22.06 1.27 -17.89
CA ALA A 95 23.07 0.98 -18.90
C ALA A 95 23.20 -0.53 -19.06
N GLU A 96 23.26 -1.01 -20.30
CA GLU A 96 23.34 -2.44 -20.58
C GLU A 96 24.23 -2.74 -21.77
N GLY A 97 24.88 -3.91 -21.71
CA GLY A 97 25.60 -4.49 -22.83
C GLY A 97 24.65 -5.37 -23.65
N TYR A 98 24.67 -5.22 -24.98
CA TYR A 98 23.80 -5.98 -25.87
C TYR A 98 24.50 -6.27 -27.20
N ARG A 99 23.93 -7.22 -27.97
CA ARG A 99 24.35 -7.50 -29.35
C ARG A 99 23.39 -6.79 -30.31
N PRO A 100 23.84 -5.77 -31.07
CA PRO A 100 22.96 -4.99 -31.92
C PRO A 100 22.48 -5.79 -33.14
N GLY A 101 21.17 -5.76 -33.38
CA GLY A 101 20.56 -6.29 -34.60
C GLY A 101 20.81 -5.37 -35.81
N PRO A 102 20.53 -5.84 -37.04
CA PRO A 102 20.69 -5.04 -38.25
C PRO A 102 19.92 -3.71 -38.21
N GLU A 103 18.72 -3.72 -37.64
CA GLU A 103 17.81 -2.57 -37.47
C GLU A 103 18.46 -1.37 -36.77
N VAL A 104 19.40 -1.59 -35.84
CA VAL A 104 20.10 -0.50 -35.14
C VAL A 104 20.98 0.31 -36.10
N PHE A 105 21.49 -0.32 -37.16
CA PHE A 105 22.38 0.31 -38.13
C PHE A 105 21.62 0.96 -39.29
N ASN A 106 20.39 0.54 -39.58
CA ASN A 106 19.59 1.03 -40.70
C ASN A 106 19.34 2.55 -40.72
N PRO A 107 19.06 3.23 -39.58
CA PRO A 107 18.82 4.67 -39.58
C PRO A 107 20.12 5.50 -39.61
N LEU A 108 21.29 4.87 -39.50
CA LEU A 108 22.57 5.58 -39.40
C LEU A 108 23.12 5.96 -40.78
N SER A 109 23.91 7.04 -40.84
CA SER A 109 24.65 7.39 -42.04
C SER A 109 25.67 6.27 -42.41
N PRO A 110 26.11 6.17 -43.69
CA PRO A 110 27.08 5.16 -44.10
C PRO A 110 28.39 5.19 -43.30
N GLU A 111 28.87 6.40 -42.98
CA GLU A 111 30.07 6.61 -42.16
C GLU A 111 29.87 6.13 -40.72
N LEU A 112 28.73 6.47 -40.11
CA LEU A 112 28.36 6.03 -38.77
C LEU A 112 28.18 4.52 -38.70
N THR A 113 27.58 3.93 -39.72
CA THR A 113 27.40 2.48 -39.83
C THR A 113 28.74 1.77 -39.85
N ALA A 114 29.71 2.27 -40.63
CA ALA A 114 31.05 1.70 -40.68
C ALA A 114 31.77 1.82 -39.31
N HIS A 115 31.66 2.98 -38.66
CA HIS A 115 32.21 3.22 -37.33
C HIS A 115 31.60 2.29 -36.27
N ALA A 116 30.26 2.21 -36.22
CA ALA A 116 29.54 1.38 -35.27
C ALA A 116 29.87 -0.11 -35.46
N ARG A 117 29.93 -0.60 -36.70
CA ARG A 117 30.33 -1.99 -37.00
C ARG A 117 31.76 -2.28 -36.57
N ALA A 118 32.68 -1.33 -36.74
CA ALA A 118 34.07 -1.49 -36.31
C ALA A 118 34.16 -1.62 -34.78
N LEU A 119 33.46 -0.76 -34.03
CA LEU A 119 33.41 -0.80 -32.56
C LEU A 119 32.77 -2.08 -32.04
N VAL A 120 31.63 -2.49 -32.61
CA VAL A 120 30.95 -3.74 -32.25
C VAL A 120 31.85 -4.94 -32.52
N LYS A 121 32.57 -4.96 -33.65
CA LYS A 121 33.52 -6.03 -33.98
C LYS A 121 34.69 -6.07 -33.00
N GLN A 122 35.22 -4.91 -32.61
CA GLN A 122 36.28 -4.81 -31.60
C GLN A 122 35.82 -5.31 -30.22
N GLY A 123 34.55 -5.08 -29.86
CA GLY A 123 33.91 -5.58 -28.64
C GLY A 123 33.46 -7.05 -28.69
N GLY A 124 33.92 -7.85 -29.67
CA GLY A 124 33.52 -9.26 -29.79
C GLY A 124 32.04 -9.46 -30.14
N GLY A 125 31.45 -8.49 -30.84
CA GLY A 125 30.03 -8.47 -31.21
C GLY A 125 29.10 -7.85 -30.16
N LEU A 126 29.65 -7.34 -29.05
CA LEU A 126 28.91 -6.64 -28.00
C LEU A 126 29.17 -5.14 -28.08
N THR A 127 28.14 -4.36 -27.77
CA THR A 127 28.22 -2.92 -27.51
C THR A 127 27.41 -2.56 -26.28
N ARG A 128 27.51 -1.32 -25.81
CA ARG A 128 26.76 -0.81 -24.69
C ARG A 128 25.82 0.30 -25.14
N ARG A 129 24.65 0.36 -24.51
CA ARG A 129 23.69 1.48 -24.62
C ARG A 129 23.31 1.98 -23.24
N ARG A 130 22.97 3.26 -23.16
CA ARG A 130 22.54 3.95 -21.95
C ARG A 130 21.15 4.52 -22.12
N MET A 131 20.30 4.33 -21.12
CA MET A 131 18.97 4.93 -21.08
C MET A 131 19.09 6.27 -20.36
N LEU A 132 18.87 7.35 -21.09
CA LEU A 132 18.77 8.69 -20.53
C LEU A 132 17.29 9.00 -20.27
N ARG A 133 16.98 9.41 -19.04
CA ARG A 133 15.71 10.05 -18.73
C ARG A 133 15.82 11.51 -19.13
N THR A 134 15.25 11.88 -20.27
CA THR A 134 15.36 13.22 -20.88
C THR A 134 14.20 14.15 -20.53
N GLY A 135 13.18 13.66 -19.81
CA GLY A 135 12.07 14.50 -19.34
C GLY A 135 11.36 15.23 -20.48
N ASN A 136 10.76 16.38 -20.18
CA ASN A 136 10.16 17.30 -21.17
C ASN A 136 9.14 16.57 -22.07
N PHE A 137 8.28 15.75 -21.47
CA PHE A 137 7.36 14.89 -22.21
C PHE A 137 6.42 15.69 -23.10
N GLU A 138 6.01 16.89 -22.66
CA GLU A 138 5.17 17.77 -23.44
C GLU A 138 5.83 18.27 -24.74
N LEU A 139 7.17 18.24 -24.83
CA LEU A 139 7.91 18.67 -26.02
C LEU A 139 8.34 17.49 -26.88
N SER A 140 8.77 16.39 -26.26
CA SER A 140 9.41 15.26 -26.94
C SER A 140 8.51 14.03 -27.10
N GLY A 141 7.38 13.95 -26.39
CA GLY A 141 6.50 12.78 -26.33
C GLY A 141 7.13 11.55 -25.67
N THR A 142 8.35 11.64 -25.12
CA THR A 142 9.08 10.50 -24.54
C THR A 142 9.82 10.91 -23.27
N HIS A 143 9.73 10.10 -22.21
CA HIS A 143 10.49 10.36 -20.98
C HIS A 143 11.91 9.77 -21.01
N PHE A 144 12.13 8.75 -21.85
CA PHE A 144 13.35 7.94 -21.87
C PHE A 144 13.83 7.75 -23.31
N ASN A 145 15.13 7.90 -23.51
CA ASN A 145 15.81 7.71 -24.79
C ASN A 145 17.00 6.78 -24.60
N TRP A 146 17.06 5.72 -25.41
CA TRP A 146 18.24 4.85 -25.48
C TRP A 146 19.26 5.47 -26.43
N ILE A 147 20.50 5.61 -25.93
CA ILE A 147 21.62 6.11 -26.72
C ILE A 147 22.70 5.03 -26.73
N ASP A 148 23.08 4.61 -27.92
CA ASP A 148 24.19 3.69 -28.13
C ASP A 148 25.53 4.39 -27.94
N ASP A 149 26.46 3.75 -27.24
CA ASP A 149 27.77 4.35 -26.92
C ASP A 149 28.59 4.65 -28.19
N PHE A 150 28.41 3.90 -29.28
CA PHE A 150 29.05 4.19 -30.57
C PHE A 150 28.48 5.43 -31.26
N ASN A 151 27.26 5.85 -30.93
CA ASN A 151 26.63 7.04 -31.49
C ASN A 151 26.96 8.29 -30.66
N VAL A 152 27.57 8.16 -29.50
CA VAL A 152 27.98 9.30 -28.67
C VAL A 152 29.17 10.01 -29.31
N ALA A 153 29.01 11.30 -29.59
CA ALA A 153 30.06 12.16 -30.11
C ALA A 153 30.81 12.86 -28.97
N SER A 154 30.06 13.47 -28.05
CA SER A 154 30.61 14.18 -26.90
C SER A 154 29.66 14.09 -25.70
N GLU A 155 30.21 14.14 -24.49
CA GLU A 155 29.45 14.24 -23.26
C GLU A 155 30.01 15.34 -22.37
N SER A 156 29.11 16.12 -21.77
CA SER A 156 29.46 17.12 -20.78
C SER A 156 28.44 17.17 -19.65
N GLN A 157 28.83 17.75 -18.52
CA GLN A 157 27.95 18.00 -17.37
C GLN A 157 27.85 19.53 -17.22
N PRO A 158 26.88 20.19 -17.86
CA PRO A 158 26.75 21.64 -17.75
C PRO A 158 26.46 22.05 -16.30
N ASP A 159 27.18 23.03 -15.77
CA ASP A 159 27.02 23.46 -14.38
C ASP A 159 25.58 23.85 -14.04
N TRP A 160 24.92 24.57 -14.94
CA TRP A 160 23.56 25.08 -14.77
C TRP A 160 22.47 24.18 -15.36
N ALA A 161 22.74 22.88 -15.48
CA ALA A 161 21.71 21.91 -15.81
C ALA A 161 20.73 21.76 -14.62
N LEU A 162 19.50 22.25 -14.79
CA LEU A 162 18.44 22.19 -13.81
C LEU A 162 17.58 20.94 -13.98
N VAL A 163 17.22 20.35 -12.85
CA VAL A 163 16.08 19.44 -12.73
C VAL A 163 14.93 20.21 -12.12
N ILE A 164 13.76 20.17 -12.77
CA ILE A 164 12.53 20.81 -12.31
C ILE A 164 11.46 19.73 -12.21
N GLU A 165 10.99 19.48 -10.99
CA GLU A 165 9.84 18.63 -10.71
C GLU A 165 8.60 19.50 -10.66
N ARG A 166 7.55 19.12 -11.38
CA ARG A 166 6.36 19.93 -11.60
C ARG A 166 5.09 19.27 -11.07
N GLN A 167 4.03 20.05 -10.97
CA GLN A 167 2.69 19.55 -10.65
C GLN A 167 2.15 18.64 -11.76
N SER A 168 2.43 18.99 -13.02
CA SER A 168 1.99 18.28 -14.22
C SER A 168 3.12 18.00 -15.19
N TRP A 169 2.95 16.98 -16.04
CA TRP A 169 3.90 16.60 -17.09
C TRP A 169 5.26 16.12 -16.57
N GLY A 170 5.32 15.74 -15.30
CA GLY A 170 6.50 15.23 -14.60
C GLY A 170 7.74 16.14 -14.67
N ARG A 171 8.92 15.51 -14.68
CA ARG A 171 10.22 16.21 -14.67
C ARG A 171 10.54 16.95 -15.96
N PHE A 172 11.09 18.15 -15.80
CA PHE A 172 11.66 18.98 -16.86
C PHE A 172 13.17 19.17 -16.64
N TYR A 173 13.95 19.12 -17.72
CA TYR A 173 15.38 19.39 -17.72
C TYR A 173 15.75 20.49 -18.72
N GLY A 174 16.64 21.39 -18.31
CA GLY A 174 17.15 22.45 -19.16
C GLY A 174 18.09 23.39 -18.42
N THR A 175 18.44 24.50 -19.06
CA THR A 175 19.28 25.56 -18.48
C THR A 175 18.45 26.82 -18.25
N PRO A 176 18.58 27.48 -17.10
CA PRO A 176 17.81 28.69 -16.80
C PRO A 176 18.29 29.84 -17.67
N GLN A 177 17.34 30.56 -18.26
CA GLN A 177 17.62 31.72 -19.09
C GLN A 177 17.24 33.02 -18.39
N SER A 178 16.04 33.09 -17.83
CA SER A 178 15.57 34.25 -17.06
C SER A 178 14.43 33.85 -16.14
N LEU A 179 14.29 34.54 -15.01
CA LEU A 179 13.07 34.53 -14.21
C LEU A 179 12.31 35.82 -14.51
N LEU A 180 11.16 35.71 -15.15
CA LEU A 180 10.30 36.83 -15.43
C LEU A 180 9.44 37.15 -14.20
N ILE A 181 9.49 38.42 -13.80
CA ILE A 181 8.66 39.01 -12.75
C ILE A 181 7.92 40.17 -13.40
N ASP A 182 6.59 40.10 -13.45
CA ASP A 182 5.75 41.08 -14.16
C ASP A 182 6.11 41.24 -15.65
N GLY A 183 6.53 40.14 -16.28
CA GLY A 183 6.97 40.14 -17.68
C GLY A 183 8.33 40.81 -17.92
N GLN A 184 9.02 41.28 -16.87
CA GLN A 184 10.38 41.81 -16.95
C GLN A 184 11.40 40.72 -16.58
N ALA A 185 12.52 40.67 -17.30
CA ALA A 185 13.63 39.76 -17.03
C ALA A 185 14.78 40.51 -16.33
N PRO A 186 14.75 40.64 -14.99
CA PRO A 186 15.74 41.43 -14.22
C PRO A 186 17.17 40.89 -14.34
N ALA A 187 17.35 39.61 -14.67
CA ALA A 187 18.66 39.02 -14.93
C ALA A 187 18.57 37.89 -15.96
N SER A 188 19.64 37.73 -16.73
CA SER A 188 19.81 36.63 -17.71
C SER A 188 21.00 35.72 -17.40
N GLU A 189 21.77 36.05 -16.37
CA GLU A 189 22.87 35.19 -15.90
C GLU A 189 22.28 34.05 -15.05
N PRO A 190 22.60 32.78 -15.33
CA PRO A 190 22.05 31.62 -14.62
C PRO A 190 22.13 31.70 -13.09
N GLU A 191 23.21 32.26 -12.56
CA GLU A 191 23.42 32.43 -11.11
C GLU A 191 22.42 33.39 -10.50
N LYS A 192 22.27 34.59 -11.07
CA LYS A 192 21.28 35.58 -10.63
C LYS A 192 19.84 35.09 -10.82
N VAL A 193 19.58 34.32 -11.88
CA VAL A 193 18.27 33.68 -12.10
C VAL A 193 17.97 32.68 -11.00
N TRP A 194 18.96 31.90 -10.58
CA TRP A 194 18.80 30.93 -9.49
C TRP A 194 18.61 31.59 -8.13
N GLU A 195 19.37 32.65 -7.82
CA GLU A 195 19.17 33.45 -6.60
C GLU A 195 17.75 34.01 -6.53
N ALA A 196 17.25 34.57 -7.64
CA ALA A 196 15.88 35.06 -7.73
C ALA A 196 14.84 33.93 -7.59
N PHE A 197 15.11 32.75 -8.15
CA PHE A 197 14.27 31.56 -7.96
C PHE A 197 14.18 31.20 -6.47
N GLU A 198 15.31 31.06 -5.77
CA GLU A 198 15.34 30.69 -4.35
C GLU A 198 14.64 31.73 -3.47
N GLN A 199 14.76 33.01 -3.81
CA GLN A 199 14.11 34.11 -3.09
C GLN A 199 12.57 34.05 -3.20
N HIS A 200 12.02 33.71 -4.37
CA HIS A 200 10.59 33.84 -4.64
C HIS A 200 9.81 32.52 -4.61
N HIS A 201 10.43 31.39 -4.93
CA HIS A 201 9.76 30.09 -5.10
C HIS A 201 8.97 29.66 -3.86
N LEU A 202 9.57 29.78 -2.67
CA LEU A 202 8.90 29.40 -1.42
C LEU A 202 7.64 30.25 -1.15
N ALA A 203 7.68 31.54 -1.47
CA ALA A 203 6.53 32.44 -1.30
C ALA A 203 5.41 32.11 -2.30
N VAL A 204 5.76 31.86 -3.58
CA VAL A 204 4.81 31.37 -4.59
C VAL A 204 4.17 30.06 -4.14
N ARG A 205 4.96 29.10 -3.66
CA ARG A 205 4.45 27.80 -3.17
C ARG A 205 3.61 27.89 -1.90
N ARG A 206 3.79 28.92 -1.07
CA ARG A 206 2.87 29.19 0.04
C ARG A 206 1.52 29.67 -0.46
N ARG A 207 1.50 30.64 -1.38
CA ARG A 207 0.28 31.17 -2.00
C ARG A 207 -0.49 30.11 -2.78
N TRP A 208 0.20 29.26 -3.54
CA TRP A 208 -0.44 28.13 -4.24
C TRP A 208 -1.12 27.15 -3.26
N ARG A 209 -0.44 26.82 -2.14
CA ARG A 209 -1.03 25.96 -1.10
C ARG A 209 -2.21 26.63 -0.40
N GLU A 210 -2.14 27.94 -0.19
CA GLU A 210 -3.22 28.72 0.39
C GLU A 210 -4.47 28.71 -0.50
N ALA A 211 -4.29 29.03 -1.78
CA ALA A 211 -5.36 28.95 -2.78
C ALA A 211 -5.99 27.56 -2.81
N ARG A 212 -5.17 26.50 -2.80
CA ARG A 212 -5.67 25.12 -2.77
C ARG A 212 -6.40 24.78 -1.46
N ARG A 213 -5.94 25.29 -0.31
CA ARG A 213 -6.62 25.08 0.98
C ARG A 213 -7.98 25.78 0.99
N LEU A 214 -8.07 27.01 0.48
CA LEU A 214 -9.32 27.75 0.35
C LEU A 214 -10.30 27.01 -0.55
N GLU A 215 -9.84 26.55 -1.72
CA GLU A 215 -10.65 25.79 -2.68
C GLU A 215 -11.19 24.48 -2.11
N THR A 216 -10.36 23.72 -1.38
CA THR A 216 -10.73 22.38 -0.90
C THR A 216 -11.44 22.40 0.45
N HIS A 217 -11.00 23.24 1.40
CA HIS A 217 -11.52 23.23 2.77
C HIS A 217 -12.52 24.35 3.02
N ALA A 218 -12.24 25.58 2.59
CA ALA A 218 -13.11 26.71 2.90
C ALA A 218 -14.41 26.65 2.07
N ILE A 219 -14.29 26.48 0.75
CA ILE A 219 -15.48 26.25 -0.11
C ILE A 219 -16.21 24.98 0.33
N GLY A 220 -15.49 23.90 0.64
CA GLY A 220 -16.09 22.66 1.14
C GLY A 220 -16.91 22.87 2.42
N ALA A 221 -16.43 23.69 3.36
CA ALA A 221 -17.16 24.03 4.58
C ALA A 221 -18.43 24.86 4.30
N VAL A 222 -18.36 25.80 3.36
CA VAL A 222 -19.52 26.59 2.91
C VAL A 222 -20.56 25.69 2.24
N SER A 223 -20.12 24.80 1.33
CA SER A 223 -21.01 23.81 0.69
C SER A 223 -21.66 22.89 1.73
N ALA A 224 -20.93 22.45 2.75
CA ALA A 224 -21.47 21.62 3.83
C ALA A 224 -22.52 22.36 4.68
N ALA A 225 -22.32 23.65 4.96
CA ALA A 225 -23.29 24.46 5.69
C ALA A 225 -24.58 24.68 4.88
N SER A 226 -24.45 24.98 3.59
CA SER A 226 -25.60 25.14 2.68
C SER A 226 -26.37 23.84 2.53
N GLU A 227 -25.67 22.70 2.43
CA GLU A 227 -26.31 21.38 2.35
C GLU A 227 -27.03 21.02 3.66
N ALA A 228 -26.43 21.32 4.82
CA ALA A 228 -27.09 21.11 6.11
C ALA A 228 -28.40 21.92 6.22
N ALA A 229 -28.40 23.19 5.80
CA ALA A 229 -29.60 24.02 5.79
C ALA A 229 -30.68 23.51 4.81
N ARG A 230 -30.28 22.99 3.65
CA ARG A 230 -31.18 22.33 2.69
C ARG A 230 -31.86 21.11 3.30
N LEU A 231 -31.08 20.27 3.98
CA LEU A 231 -31.58 19.06 4.66
C LEU A 231 -32.52 19.40 5.81
N ASP A 232 -32.25 20.46 6.58
CA ASP A 232 -33.14 20.94 7.65
C ASP A 232 -34.48 21.46 7.10
N LEU A 233 -34.46 22.20 5.99
CA LEU A 233 -35.69 22.57 5.28
C LEU A 233 -36.47 21.33 4.85
N LYS A 234 -35.79 20.39 4.19
CA LYS A 234 -36.44 19.18 3.71
C LYS A 234 -37.05 18.36 4.84
N ARG A 235 -36.35 18.24 5.97
CA ARG A 235 -36.87 17.58 7.18
C ARG A 235 -38.13 18.27 7.70
N ALA A 236 -38.14 19.60 7.79
CA ALA A 236 -39.30 20.35 8.24
C ALA A 236 -40.52 20.19 7.30
N GLU A 237 -40.29 20.17 5.98
CA GLU A 237 -41.36 19.95 4.99
C GLU A 237 -41.96 18.55 5.09
N VAL A 238 -41.16 17.53 5.43
CA VAL A 238 -41.60 16.15 5.60
C VAL A 238 -42.35 15.94 6.91
N GLU A 239 -41.85 16.49 8.03
CA GLU A 239 -42.41 16.27 9.36
C GLU A 239 -43.66 17.11 9.64
N PHE A 240 -43.64 18.39 9.28
CA PHE A 240 -44.71 19.34 9.59
C PHE A 240 -45.57 19.72 8.37
N GLY A 241 -45.15 19.33 7.16
CA GLY A 241 -45.79 19.70 5.91
C GLY A 241 -45.27 21.03 5.33
N PRO A 242 -45.37 21.23 4.00
CA PRO A 242 -44.73 22.34 3.30
C PRO A 242 -45.33 23.74 3.56
N GLN A 243 -46.50 23.81 4.19
CA GLN A 243 -47.19 25.07 4.54
C GLN A 243 -47.15 25.36 6.05
N SER A 244 -46.43 24.56 6.84
CA SER A 244 -46.29 24.77 8.29
C SER A 244 -45.45 26.02 8.61
N ALA A 245 -45.63 26.55 9.82
CA ALA A 245 -44.82 27.68 10.30
C ALA A 245 -43.34 27.27 10.43
N GLU A 246 -43.10 26.01 10.81
CA GLU A 246 -41.79 25.39 10.96
C GLU A 246 -41.07 25.28 9.60
N ALA A 247 -41.76 24.81 8.55
CA ALA A 247 -41.21 24.77 7.19
C ALA A 247 -40.94 26.18 6.64
N ALA A 248 -41.81 27.16 6.92
CA ALA A 248 -41.58 28.56 6.53
C ALA A 248 -40.33 29.14 7.23
N ALA A 249 -40.16 28.89 8.53
CA ALA A 249 -38.98 29.33 9.28
C ALA A 249 -37.69 28.61 8.82
N ALA A 250 -37.77 27.32 8.48
CA ALA A 250 -36.65 26.59 7.90
C ALA A 250 -36.30 27.09 6.49
N ARG A 251 -37.29 27.47 5.68
CA ARG A 251 -37.07 28.03 4.34
C ARG A 251 -36.40 29.39 4.41
N GLN A 252 -36.85 30.27 5.30
CA GLN A 252 -36.20 31.56 5.52
C GLN A 252 -34.75 31.39 5.97
N ARG A 253 -34.47 30.43 6.87
CA ARG A 253 -33.10 30.09 7.28
C ARG A 253 -32.26 29.56 6.10
N TYR A 254 -32.82 28.66 5.30
CA TYR A 254 -32.14 28.14 4.11
C TYR A 254 -31.83 29.26 3.10
N GLU A 255 -32.79 30.13 2.80
CA GLU A 255 -32.59 31.27 1.90
C GLU A 255 -31.51 32.23 2.43
N GLN A 256 -31.50 32.50 3.73
CA GLN A 256 -30.46 33.29 4.38
C GLN A 256 -29.08 32.63 4.27
N VAL A 257 -28.96 31.36 4.68
CA VAL A 257 -27.70 30.61 4.63
C VAL A 257 -27.21 30.48 3.20
N ASN A 258 -28.10 30.26 2.23
CA ASN A 258 -27.72 30.16 0.83
C ASN A 258 -27.21 31.51 0.28
N ALA A 259 -27.86 32.62 0.64
CA ALA A 259 -27.38 33.96 0.27
C ALA A 259 -26.02 34.28 0.91
N GLU A 260 -25.84 33.97 2.20
CA GLU A 260 -24.56 34.11 2.91
C GLU A 260 -23.48 33.21 2.30
N SER A 261 -23.81 31.97 1.97
CA SER A 261 -22.91 30.99 1.36
C SER A 261 -22.46 31.41 -0.03
N HIS A 262 -23.36 31.96 -0.85
CA HIS A 262 -23.02 32.54 -2.14
C HIS A 262 -22.05 33.72 -1.99
N ALA A 263 -22.37 34.68 -1.11
CA ALA A 263 -21.51 35.82 -0.86
C ALA A 263 -20.11 35.41 -0.34
N GLU A 264 -20.05 34.42 0.56
CA GLU A 264 -18.79 33.91 1.09
C GLU A 264 -18.00 33.11 0.05
N THR A 265 -18.67 32.32 -0.80
CA THR A 265 -18.03 31.62 -1.92
C THR A 265 -17.45 32.60 -2.92
N GLU A 266 -18.15 33.68 -3.24
CA GLU A 266 -17.65 34.77 -4.09
C GLU A 266 -16.42 35.44 -3.46
N ARG A 267 -16.47 35.73 -2.15
CA ARG A 267 -15.33 36.30 -1.41
C ARG A 267 -14.11 35.39 -1.46
N ILE A 268 -14.28 34.10 -1.16
CA ILE A 268 -13.19 33.11 -1.20
C ILE A 268 -12.66 32.95 -2.63
N SER A 269 -13.55 32.92 -3.63
CA SER A 269 -13.16 32.81 -5.04
C SER A 269 -12.34 34.02 -5.49
N ALA A 270 -12.72 35.23 -5.05
CA ALA A 270 -11.94 36.44 -5.31
C ALA A 270 -10.56 36.39 -4.65
N GLU A 271 -10.46 35.90 -3.41
CA GLU A 271 -9.18 35.70 -2.70
C GLU A 271 -8.27 34.68 -3.41
N ILE A 272 -8.83 33.56 -3.87
CA ILE A 272 -8.11 32.58 -4.70
C ILE A 272 -7.62 33.21 -6.00
N GLN A 273 -8.46 34.00 -6.67
CA GLN A 273 -8.09 34.69 -7.90
C GLN A 273 -6.95 35.70 -7.66
N GLU A 274 -6.98 36.46 -6.58
CA GLU A 274 -5.90 37.38 -6.20
C GLU A 274 -4.57 36.63 -5.99
N LEU A 275 -4.59 35.54 -5.20
CA LEU A 275 -3.42 34.69 -4.98
C LEU A 275 -2.86 34.13 -6.29
N ASN A 276 -3.74 33.69 -7.19
CA ASN A 276 -3.36 33.15 -8.50
C ASN A 276 -2.79 34.22 -9.43
N GLN A 277 -3.39 35.42 -9.45
CA GLN A 277 -2.88 36.55 -10.23
C GLN A 277 -1.50 36.98 -9.72
N GLU A 278 -1.32 37.05 -8.40
CA GLU A 278 -0.03 37.41 -7.81
C GLU A 278 1.04 36.33 -8.09
N ASN A 279 0.65 35.06 -8.20
CA ASN A 279 1.55 33.97 -8.61
C ASN A 279 1.88 33.98 -10.11
N ALA A 280 0.92 34.36 -10.96
CA ALA A 280 1.07 34.41 -12.42
C ALA A 280 2.16 35.40 -12.88
N ARG A 281 2.51 36.36 -12.02
CA ARG A 281 3.62 37.31 -12.20
C ARG A 281 4.99 36.63 -12.34
N TYR A 282 5.15 35.41 -11.79
CA TYR A 282 6.43 34.72 -11.70
C TYR A 282 6.50 33.55 -12.69
N GLN A 283 7.36 33.68 -13.70
CA GLN A 283 7.55 32.64 -14.72
C GLN A 283 9.02 32.39 -14.99
N LEU A 284 9.42 31.14 -14.99
CA LEU A 284 10.80 30.71 -15.23
C LEU A 284 10.95 30.34 -16.71
N SER A 285 11.81 31.07 -17.42
CA SER A 285 12.24 30.74 -18.78
C SER A 285 13.40 29.77 -18.74
N ILE A 286 13.20 28.60 -19.35
CA ILE A 286 14.21 27.55 -19.46
C ILE A 286 14.46 27.24 -20.93
N THR A 287 15.74 27.05 -21.28
CA THR A 287 16.13 26.52 -22.59
C THR A 287 16.41 25.03 -22.49
N THR A 288 15.81 24.25 -23.38
CA THR A 288 16.00 22.79 -23.50
C THR A 288 17.33 22.44 -24.17
N ALA A 289 17.68 21.16 -24.18
CA ALA A 289 18.88 20.66 -24.86
C ALA A 289 18.90 20.96 -26.37
N GLN A 290 17.72 21.02 -26.99
CA GLN A 290 17.53 21.32 -28.41
C GLN A 290 17.47 22.82 -28.71
N GLY A 291 17.65 23.69 -27.72
CA GLY A 291 17.61 25.15 -27.87
C GLY A 291 16.21 25.76 -27.88
N GLN A 292 15.16 24.95 -27.70
CA GLN A 292 13.79 25.45 -27.56
C GLN A 292 13.61 26.12 -26.19
N GLN A 293 13.04 27.33 -26.18
CA GLN A 293 12.70 28.06 -24.97
C GLN A 293 11.29 27.70 -24.50
N THR A 294 11.11 27.55 -23.20
CA THR A 294 9.82 27.21 -22.59
C THR A 294 9.64 27.99 -21.30
N MET A 295 8.41 28.46 -21.11
CA MET A 295 7.98 29.24 -19.96
C MET A 295 7.25 28.33 -18.98
N ILE A 296 7.73 28.26 -17.74
CA ILE A 296 7.13 27.45 -16.68
C ILE A 296 6.67 28.39 -15.56
N ALA A 297 5.39 28.33 -15.20
CA ALA A 297 4.88 29.10 -14.08
C ALA A 297 5.56 28.64 -12.78
N LEU A 298 6.01 29.59 -11.94
CA LEU A 298 6.73 29.23 -10.72
C LEU A 298 5.84 28.48 -9.71
N ALA A 299 4.52 28.64 -9.83
CA ALA A 299 3.51 27.92 -9.05
C ALA A 299 3.47 26.41 -9.34
N ASP A 300 3.76 26.04 -10.60
CA ASP A 300 3.75 24.65 -11.06
C ASP A 300 5.03 23.90 -10.66
N VAL A 301 6.09 24.61 -10.29
CA VAL A 301 7.36 23.99 -9.85
C VAL A 301 7.22 23.48 -8.42
N VAL A 302 7.23 22.17 -8.22
CA VAL A 302 7.26 21.53 -6.89
C VAL A 302 8.62 21.72 -6.24
N ARG A 303 9.67 21.38 -7.00
CA ARG A 303 11.07 21.42 -6.58
C ARG A 303 11.94 21.67 -7.81
N ALA A 304 12.97 22.48 -7.68
CA ALA A 304 14.02 22.57 -8.69
C ALA A 304 15.38 22.54 -8.03
N TYR A 305 16.42 22.11 -8.75
CA TYR A 305 17.80 22.15 -8.27
C TYR A 305 18.82 22.07 -9.43
N PRO A 306 20.00 22.73 -9.31
CA PRO A 306 21.11 22.59 -10.25
C PRO A 306 21.87 21.29 -10.01
N ALA A 307 21.48 20.23 -10.72
CA ALA A 307 21.92 18.85 -10.47
C ALA A 307 23.44 18.66 -10.44
N ASN A 308 24.17 19.42 -11.27
CA ASN A 308 25.61 19.28 -11.41
C ASN A 308 26.41 20.12 -10.41
N ARG A 309 25.77 21.09 -9.72
CA ARG A 309 26.39 21.93 -8.69
C ARG A 309 26.12 21.46 -7.26
N LEU A 310 25.21 20.49 -7.07
CA LEU A 310 24.94 19.95 -5.75
C LEU A 310 26.17 19.20 -5.21
N ASN A 311 26.64 19.65 -4.06
CA ASN A 311 27.53 18.85 -3.22
C ASN A 311 26.74 17.72 -2.55
N TRP A 312 27.44 16.81 -1.86
CA TRP A 312 26.81 15.68 -1.20
C TRP A 312 25.73 16.10 -0.17
N ALA A 313 25.93 17.20 0.56
CA ALA A 313 24.94 17.70 1.51
C ALA A 313 23.67 18.19 0.81
N GLY A 314 23.79 18.89 -0.32
CA GLY A 314 22.67 19.29 -1.16
C GLY A 314 21.93 18.09 -1.76
N GLN A 315 22.66 17.08 -2.22
CA GLN A 315 22.07 15.82 -2.68
C GLN A 315 21.28 15.11 -1.57
N ALA A 316 21.84 15.03 -0.36
CA ALA A 316 21.16 14.48 0.80
C ALA A 316 19.91 15.30 1.19
N GLY A 317 19.97 16.63 1.07
CA GLY A 317 18.82 17.51 1.32
C GLY A 317 17.65 17.23 0.35
N VAL A 318 17.95 17.17 -0.96
CA VAL A 318 16.94 16.80 -1.98
C VAL A 318 16.40 15.40 -1.72
N TYR A 319 17.27 14.44 -1.41
CA TYR A 319 16.90 13.08 -1.09
C TYR A 319 15.89 12.96 0.06
N LEU A 320 16.19 13.60 1.19
CA LEU A 320 15.29 13.63 2.35
C LEU A 320 13.99 14.36 2.04
N SER A 321 14.04 15.42 1.22
CA SER A 321 12.84 16.14 0.82
C SER A 321 11.91 15.30 -0.06
N ARG A 322 12.45 14.46 -0.96
CA ARG A 322 11.67 13.50 -1.76
C ARG A 322 11.05 12.40 -0.89
N TRP A 323 11.78 11.89 0.09
CA TRP A 323 11.23 10.93 1.06
C TRP A 323 10.08 11.52 1.87
N ARG A 324 10.24 12.76 2.34
CA ARG A 324 9.19 13.47 3.07
C ARG A 324 7.94 13.64 2.22
N GLU A 325 8.11 14.12 0.99
CA GLU A 325 7.02 14.24 0.01
C GLU A 325 6.35 12.89 -0.25
N PHE A 326 7.12 11.84 -0.52
CA PHE A 326 6.60 10.51 -0.79
C PHE A 326 5.74 9.97 0.35
N LEU A 327 6.14 10.18 1.62
CA LEU A 327 5.44 9.62 2.77
C LEU A 327 4.26 10.47 3.25
N LEU A 328 4.29 11.79 3.05
CA LEU A 328 3.36 12.72 3.71
C LEU A 328 2.43 13.47 2.74
N ASP A 329 2.81 13.62 1.48
CA ASP A 329 2.00 14.37 0.52
C ASP A 329 0.98 13.46 -0.20
N GLU A 330 0.07 14.10 -0.92
CA GLU A 330 -0.93 13.46 -1.77
C GLU A 330 -0.33 13.00 -3.11
N PRO A 331 -0.92 11.97 -3.74
CA PRO A 331 -0.49 11.52 -5.06
C PRO A 331 -0.78 12.58 -6.13
N ARG A 332 0.08 12.65 -7.14
CA ARG A 332 -0.03 13.52 -8.32
C ARG A 332 0.11 12.70 -9.60
N GLU A 333 -0.24 13.29 -10.74
CA GLU A 333 -0.07 12.68 -12.07
C GLU A 333 -0.58 11.23 -12.14
N ALA A 334 -1.86 11.03 -11.83
CA ALA A 334 -2.49 9.70 -11.81
C ALA A 334 -1.75 8.66 -10.93
N ASN A 335 -1.24 9.09 -9.77
CA ASN A 335 -0.45 8.29 -8.82
C ASN A 335 0.94 7.88 -9.31
N THR A 336 1.48 8.55 -10.34
CA THR A 336 2.86 8.30 -10.82
C THR A 336 3.91 9.17 -10.11
N GLU A 337 3.50 10.31 -9.55
CA GLU A 337 4.35 11.21 -8.77
C GLU A 337 3.64 11.63 -7.46
N GLY A 338 4.32 12.41 -6.61
CA GLY A 338 3.78 12.86 -5.32
C GLY A 338 3.94 11.83 -4.20
N GLY A 339 3.02 11.85 -3.25
CA GLY A 339 3.07 10.98 -2.06
C GLY A 339 2.01 9.89 -2.00
N VAL A 340 2.18 8.99 -1.04
CA VAL A 340 1.33 7.81 -0.81
C VAL A 340 0.59 7.88 0.52
N PHE A 341 0.57 9.05 1.17
CA PHE A 341 0.00 9.20 2.51
C PHE A 341 -1.46 8.72 2.63
N PRO A 342 -2.39 9.10 1.73
CA PRO A 342 -3.77 8.63 1.82
C PRO A 342 -3.90 7.10 1.72
N ALA A 343 -3.05 6.45 0.93
CA ALA A 343 -3.05 4.99 0.78
C ALA A 343 -2.53 4.28 2.04
N ILE A 344 -1.47 4.82 2.67
CA ILE A 344 -0.94 4.32 3.95
C ILE A 344 -2.00 4.47 5.03
N PHE A 345 -2.57 5.67 5.17
CA PHE A 345 -3.60 5.96 6.16
C PHE A 345 -4.83 5.06 5.96
N GLY A 346 -5.33 4.97 4.72
CA GLY A 346 -6.45 4.11 4.36
C GLY A 346 -6.21 2.66 4.74
N THR A 347 -5.02 2.11 4.43
CA THR A 347 -4.65 0.73 4.78
C THR A 347 -4.60 0.50 6.28
N VAL A 348 -4.03 1.44 7.04
CA VAL A 348 -3.94 1.35 8.51
C VAL A 348 -5.34 1.39 9.12
N VAL A 349 -6.17 2.36 8.75
CA VAL A 349 -7.55 2.49 9.25
C VAL A 349 -8.36 1.23 8.91
N MET A 350 -8.27 0.75 7.68
CA MET A 350 -8.93 -0.48 7.26
C MET A 350 -8.54 -1.68 8.12
N THR A 351 -7.23 -1.87 8.28
CA THR A 351 -6.69 -3.01 9.03
C THR A 351 -7.11 -2.94 10.49
N LEU A 352 -7.16 -1.74 11.08
CA LEU A 352 -7.63 -1.53 12.45
C LEU A 352 -9.12 -1.84 12.61
N ILE A 353 -9.98 -1.33 11.73
CA ILE A 353 -11.44 -1.60 11.76
C ILE A 353 -11.70 -3.09 11.56
N MET A 354 -11.05 -3.69 10.55
CA MET A 354 -11.10 -5.12 10.29
C MET A 354 -10.70 -5.93 11.52
N SER A 355 -9.57 -5.58 12.15
CA SER A 355 -9.06 -6.26 13.34
C SER A 355 -10.03 -6.15 14.52
N LEU A 356 -10.56 -4.94 14.74
CA LEU A 356 -11.51 -4.67 15.82
C LEU A 356 -12.80 -5.48 15.66
N ALA A 357 -13.22 -5.75 14.43
CA ALA A 357 -14.32 -6.65 14.14
C ALA A 357 -13.90 -8.13 14.29
N VAL A 358 -12.92 -8.58 13.51
CA VAL A 358 -12.63 -10.02 13.36
C VAL A 358 -12.08 -10.65 14.64
N VAL A 359 -11.28 -9.94 15.42
CA VAL A 359 -10.57 -10.53 16.57
C VAL A 359 -11.51 -10.89 17.70
N PRO A 360 -12.36 -9.99 18.22
CA PRO A 360 -13.33 -10.36 19.26
C PRO A 360 -14.26 -11.47 18.80
N PHE A 361 -14.84 -11.37 17.60
CA PHE A 361 -15.78 -12.37 17.10
C PHE A 361 -15.11 -13.73 16.88
N GLY A 362 -13.93 -13.75 16.26
CA GLY A 362 -13.19 -14.99 15.99
C GLY A 362 -12.70 -15.67 17.26
N VAL A 363 -12.16 -14.90 18.22
CA VAL A 363 -11.68 -15.44 19.50
C VAL A 363 -12.84 -15.99 20.33
N LEU A 364 -13.96 -15.27 20.40
CA LEU A 364 -15.15 -15.73 21.13
C LEU A 364 -15.74 -16.99 20.49
N ALA A 365 -15.83 -17.04 19.15
CA ALA A 365 -16.31 -18.21 18.44
C ALA A 365 -15.42 -19.44 18.71
N ALA A 366 -14.10 -19.30 18.61
CA ALA A 366 -13.17 -20.39 18.90
C ALA A 366 -13.21 -20.83 20.37
N LEU A 367 -13.30 -19.87 21.30
CA LEU A 367 -13.42 -20.16 22.73
C LEU A 367 -14.72 -20.93 23.03
N TYR A 368 -15.83 -20.54 22.41
CA TYR A 368 -17.09 -21.27 22.53
C TYR A 368 -16.97 -22.69 21.94
N LEU A 369 -16.46 -22.81 20.70
CA LEU A 369 -16.30 -24.08 20.00
C LEU A 369 -15.34 -25.05 20.72
N ARG A 370 -14.36 -24.53 21.45
CA ARG A 370 -13.37 -25.35 22.15
C ARG A 370 -13.78 -25.69 23.57
N GLU A 371 -14.23 -24.70 24.35
CA GLU A 371 -14.42 -24.87 25.79
C GLU A 371 -15.88 -25.15 26.17
N TYR A 372 -16.87 -24.64 25.43
CA TYR A 372 -18.29 -24.76 25.80
C TYR A 372 -19.09 -25.75 24.96
N ALA A 373 -18.73 -25.89 23.70
CA ALA A 373 -19.42 -26.71 22.72
C ALA A 373 -19.25 -28.22 23.00
N HIS A 374 -20.36 -28.95 23.08
CA HIS A 374 -20.36 -30.42 23.17
C HIS A 374 -20.37 -31.05 21.78
N SER A 375 -19.41 -31.93 21.48
CA SER A 375 -19.31 -32.59 20.18
C SER A 375 -20.65 -33.17 19.70
N GLY A 376 -21.14 -32.66 18.57
CA GLY A 376 -22.44 -33.02 17.99
C GLY A 376 -22.55 -32.56 16.53
N LEU A 377 -23.69 -32.86 15.89
CA LEU A 377 -23.92 -32.56 14.48
C LEU A 377 -23.82 -31.06 14.17
N VAL A 378 -24.36 -30.21 15.05
CA VAL A 378 -24.33 -28.74 14.88
C VAL A 378 -22.90 -28.21 14.87
N ILE A 379 -22.07 -28.61 15.84
CA ILE A 379 -20.68 -28.14 15.92
C ILE A 379 -19.83 -28.69 14.79
N SER A 380 -20.08 -29.93 14.37
CA SER A 380 -19.43 -30.50 13.18
C SER A 380 -19.79 -29.70 11.92
N ALA A 381 -21.06 -29.34 11.75
CA ALA A 381 -21.51 -28.52 10.63
C ALA A 381 -20.88 -27.11 10.66
N VAL A 382 -20.83 -26.46 11.81
CA VAL A 382 -20.17 -25.14 11.97
C VAL A 382 -18.70 -25.21 11.61
N ARG A 383 -17.98 -26.25 12.06
CA ARG A 383 -16.56 -26.44 11.74
C ARG A 383 -16.32 -26.67 10.25
N ILE A 384 -17.19 -27.47 9.61
CA ILE A 384 -17.18 -27.66 8.15
C ILE A 384 -17.42 -26.33 7.44
N ALA A 385 -18.39 -25.53 7.89
CA ALA A 385 -18.69 -24.23 7.30
C ALA A 385 -17.50 -23.25 7.40
N ILE A 386 -16.83 -23.19 8.55
CA ILE A 386 -15.63 -22.36 8.74
C ILE A 386 -14.51 -22.79 7.79
N ASN A 387 -14.25 -24.10 7.67
CA ASN A 387 -13.24 -24.63 6.76
C ASN A 387 -13.59 -24.35 5.29
N ASN A 388 -14.85 -24.48 4.91
CA ASN A 388 -15.31 -24.15 3.56
C ASN A 388 -15.20 -22.66 3.27
N LEU A 389 -15.48 -21.80 4.26
CA LEU A 389 -15.38 -20.35 4.13
C LEU A 389 -13.94 -19.90 3.83
N ALA A 390 -12.94 -20.59 4.40
CA ALA A 390 -11.53 -20.34 4.10
C ALA A 390 -11.14 -20.66 2.64
N GLY A 391 -11.91 -21.52 1.96
CA GLY A 391 -11.71 -21.91 0.56
C GLY A 391 -12.44 -21.02 -0.45
N VAL A 392 -13.27 -20.08 0.00
CA VAL A 392 -14.04 -19.19 -0.89
C VAL A 392 -13.10 -18.16 -1.55
N PRO A 393 -13.15 -17.97 -2.89
CA PRO A 393 -12.37 -16.94 -3.57
C PRO A 393 -12.68 -15.53 -3.07
N SER A 394 -11.66 -14.67 -2.94
CA SER A 394 -11.82 -13.33 -2.34
C SER A 394 -12.77 -12.41 -3.12
N ILE A 395 -12.92 -12.59 -4.44
CA ILE A 395 -13.89 -11.85 -5.25
C ILE A 395 -15.35 -12.09 -4.80
N VAL A 396 -15.66 -13.31 -4.34
CA VAL A 396 -17.00 -13.66 -3.86
C VAL A 396 -17.33 -12.88 -2.58
N PHE A 397 -16.34 -12.73 -1.68
CA PHE A 397 -16.49 -11.87 -0.52
C PHE A 397 -16.69 -10.40 -0.92
N GLY A 398 -16.01 -9.91 -1.97
CA GLY A 398 -16.23 -8.56 -2.48
C GLY A 398 -17.65 -8.32 -3.01
N VAL A 399 -18.17 -9.24 -3.84
CA VAL A 399 -19.55 -9.16 -4.34
C VAL A 399 -20.57 -9.28 -3.21
N PHE A 400 -20.34 -10.21 -2.27
CA PHE A 400 -21.15 -10.34 -1.07
C PHE A 400 -21.10 -9.06 -0.23
N GLY A 401 -19.93 -8.47 -0.01
CA GLY A 401 -19.78 -7.25 0.77
C GLY A 401 -20.51 -6.08 0.13
N LEU A 402 -20.44 -5.94 -1.20
CA LEU A 402 -21.18 -4.90 -1.90
C LEU A 402 -22.70 -5.08 -1.75
N GLY A 403 -23.22 -6.29 -1.98
CA GLY A 403 -24.65 -6.55 -1.89
C GLY A 403 -25.18 -6.52 -0.45
N PHE A 404 -24.49 -7.18 0.46
CA PHE A 404 -24.93 -7.32 1.85
C PHE A 404 -24.57 -6.10 2.70
N PHE A 405 -23.32 -5.63 2.69
CA PHE A 405 -22.93 -4.52 3.56
C PHE A 405 -23.33 -3.16 2.99
N CYS A 406 -23.04 -2.87 1.72
CA CYS A 406 -23.42 -1.58 1.15
C CYS A 406 -24.92 -1.52 0.91
N TYR A 407 -25.47 -2.36 0.01
CA TYR A 407 -26.86 -2.17 -0.41
C TYR A 407 -27.88 -2.57 0.66
N PHE A 408 -27.75 -3.75 1.26
CA PHE A 408 -28.71 -4.20 2.26
C PHE A 408 -28.52 -3.51 3.61
N VAL A 409 -27.40 -3.76 4.31
CA VAL A 409 -27.17 -3.21 5.65
C VAL A 409 -27.09 -1.68 5.60
N GLY A 410 -26.28 -1.12 4.71
CA GLY A 410 -26.13 0.33 4.56
C GLY A 410 -27.37 1.00 4.01
N GLY A 411 -27.83 0.60 2.83
CA GLY A 411 -28.87 1.31 2.07
C GLY A 411 -30.32 0.95 2.40
N GLU A 412 -30.61 -0.27 2.87
CA GLU A 412 -31.97 -0.73 3.20
C GLU A 412 -32.24 -0.78 4.70
N VAL A 413 -31.23 -0.98 5.55
CA VAL A 413 -31.41 -1.07 7.00
C VAL A 413 -31.01 0.22 7.71
N ILE A 414 -29.78 0.69 7.52
CA ILE A 414 -29.22 1.83 8.26
C ILE A 414 -29.73 3.15 7.71
N ASP A 415 -29.66 3.36 6.38
CA ASP A 415 -30.04 4.62 5.74
C ASP A 415 -31.50 4.99 6.04
N PRO A 416 -32.52 4.11 5.93
CA PRO A 416 -33.88 4.50 6.29
C PRO A 416 -34.06 4.88 7.76
N TRP A 417 -33.22 4.36 8.67
CA TRP A 417 -33.29 4.65 10.09
C TRP A 417 -32.56 5.94 10.50
N LEU A 418 -31.41 6.25 9.88
CA LEU A 418 -30.58 7.41 10.20
C LEU A 418 -30.67 8.56 9.20
N PHE A 419 -30.94 8.25 7.93
CA PHE A 419 -30.96 9.15 6.78
C PHE A 419 -32.22 8.91 5.92
N PRO A 420 -33.43 9.27 6.41
CA PRO A 420 -34.68 9.01 5.72
C PRO A 420 -34.66 9.54 4.27
N ARG A 421 -35.10 8.71 3.31
CA ARG A 421 -35.01 9.02 1.86
C ARG A 421 -35.84 10.23 1.45
N GLU A 422 -36.80 10.61 2.28
CA GLU A 422 -37.60 11.82 2.10
C GLU A 422 -36.76 13.09 2.34
N VAL A 423 -35.65 12.97 3.06
CA VAL A 423 -34.75 14.08 3.43
C VAL A 423 -33.41 13.98 2.69
N TYR A 424 -32.86 12.79 2.50
CA TYR A 424 -31.55 12.55 1.90
C TYR A 424 -31.67 11.90 0.51
N ASP A 425 -31.22 12.60 -0.53
CA ASP A 425 -31.36 12.16 -1.93
C ASP A 425 -30.32 11.09 -2.33
N THR A 426 -29.19 11.02 -1.62
CA THR A 426 -28.12 10.05 -1.88
C THR A 426 -27.90 9.15 -0.65
N PRO A 427 -27.75 7.83 -0.84
CA PRO A 427 -27.53 6.91 0.26
C PRO A 427 -26.18 7.20 0.92
N THR A 428 -26.16 7.37 2.24
CA THR A 428 -24.93 7.69 2.99
C THR A 428 -24.15 6.41 3.26
N PHE A 429 -24.80 5.43 3.90
CA PHE A 429 -24.20 4.13 4.18
C PHE A 429 -24.44 3.13 3.06
N GLY A 430 -25.37 3.37 2.13
CA GLY A 430 -25.57 2.54 0.95
C GLY A 430 -24.46 2.61 -0.12
N THR A 431 -23.41 3.40 0.10
CA THR A 431 -22.26 3.55 -0.81
C THR A 431 -21.05 2.75 -0.34
N GLY A 432 -20.12 2.51 -1.26
CA GLY A 432 -18.84 1.89 -0.93
C GLY A 432 -17.99 2.77 -0.01
N GLY A 433 -17.18 2.16 0.85
CA GLY A 433 -16.36 2.90 1.79
C GLY A 433 -15.46 2.04 2.67
N VAL A 434 -14.56 2.72 3.40
CA VAL A 434 -13.56 2.10 4.27
C VAL A 434 -14.20 1.16 5.30
N LEU A 435 -15.34 1.56 5.89
CA LEU A 435 -16.06 0.75 6.88
C LEU A 435 -16.50 -0.61 6.29
N TRP A 436 -17.27 -0.60 5.21
CA TRP A 436 -17.82 -1.82 4.60
C TRP A 436 -16.75 -2.73 4.03
N ALA A 437 -15.74 -2.14 3.42
CA ALA A 437 -14.63 -2.90 2.89
C ALA A 437 -13.81 -3.54 4.04
N SER A 438 -13.64 -2.86 5.18
CA SER A 438 -13.02 -3.45 6.37
C SER A 438 -13.82 -4.62 6.95
N LEU A 439 -15.15 -4.50 7.02
CA LEU A 439 -16.03 -5.58 7.50
C LEU A 439 -16.06 -6.77 6.54
N THR A 440 -15.97 -6.53 5.25
CA THR A 440 -15.84 -7.57 4.23
C THR A 440 -14.53 -8.33 4.40
N LEU A 441 -13.42 -7.62 4.59
CA LEU A 441 -12.11 -8.21 4.90
C LEU A 441 -12.12 -8.96 6.24
N ALA A 442 -12.88 -8.48 7.23
CA ALA A 442 -13.05 -9.15 8.52
C ALA A 442 -13.73 -10.52 8.33
N LEU A 443 -14.77 -10.59 7.49
CA LEU A 443 -15.44 -11.86 7.18
C LEU A 443 -14.50 -12.82 6.43
N LEU A 444 -13.71 -12.32 5.49
CA LEU A 444 -12.72 -13.11 4.75
C LEU A 444 -11.65 -13.70 5.67
N THR A 445 -11.20 -12.93 6.67
CA THR A 445 -10.12 -13.33 7.58
C THR A 445 -10.61 -14.08 8.83
N LEU A 446 -11.93 -14.12 9.07
CA LEU A 446 -12.55 -14.76 10.22
C LEU A 446 -12.15 -16.24 10.41
N PRO A 447 -12.13 -17.09 9.36
CA PRO A 447 -11.72 -18.49 9.52
C PRO A 447 -10.29 -18.65 10.04
N VAL A 448 -9.38 -17.77 9.60
CA VAL A 448 -7.97 -17.80 10.03
C VAL A 448 -7.85 -17.54 11.53
N VAL A 449 -8.58 -16.54 12.04
CA VAL A 449 -8.58 -16.20 13.47
C VAL A 449 -9.20 -17.32 14.30
N ILE A 450 -10.31 -17.91 13.84
CA ILE A 450 -10.99 -18.98 14.57
C ILE A 450 -10.08 -20.20 14.69
N VAL A 451 -9.54 -20.69 13.58
CA VAL A 451 -8.68 -21.89 13.56
C VAL A 451 -7.43 -21.67 14.41
N ALA A 452 -6.74 -20.53 14.23
CA ALA A 452 -5.54 -20.25 15.01
C ALA A 452 -5.83 -20.12 16.52
N THR A 453 -6.96 -19.52 16.90
CA THR A 453 -7.36 -19.42 18.32
C THR A 453 -7.70 -20.80 18.88
N GLU A 454 -8.40 -21.64 18.12
CA GLU A 454 -8.77 -22.98 18.56
C GLU A 454 -7.54 -23.86 18.79
N GLU A 455 -6.58 -23.84 17.87
CA GLU A 455 -5.31 -24.56 18.02
C GLU A 455 -4.51 -24.03 19.24
N ALA A 456 -4.49 -22.72 19.46
CA ALA A 456 -3.84 -22.12 20.62
C ALA A 456 -4.48 -22.56 21.95
N LEU A 457 -5.81 -22.63 22.00
CA LEU A 457 -6.55 -23.14 23.16
C LEU A 457 -6.35 -24.65 23.36
N ALA A 458 -6.27 -25.40 22.26
CA ALA A 458 -6.04 -26.84 22.27
C ALA A 458 -4.64 -27.21 22.79
N ALA A 459 -3.64 -26.37 22.51
CA ALA A 459 -2.27 -26.54 22.97
C ALA A 459 -2.10 -26.43 24.49
N VAL A 460 -3.08 -25.85 25.21
CA VAL A 460 -3.05 -25.76 26.68
C VAL A 460 -3.30 -27.15 27.29
N PRO A 461 -2.38 -27.71 28.10
CA PRO A 461 -2.57 -28.99 28.78
C PRO A 461 -3.87 -29.12 29.58
N GLY A 462 -4.53 -30.28 29.51
CA GLY A 462 -5.73 -30.59 30.30
C GLY A 462 -5.50 -30.54 31.82
N SER A 463 -4.32 -30.96 32.28
CA SER A 463 -3.94 -30.96 33.71
C SER A 463 -4.00 -29.57 34.36
N MET A 464 -3.76 -28.49 33.60
CA MET A 464 -3.91 -27.12 34.12
C MET A 464 -5.37 -26.76 34.36
N ARG A 465 -6.31 -27.30 33.57
CA ARG A 465 -7.76 -27.11 33.79
C ARG A 465 -8.20 -27.89 35.02
N GLU A 466 -7.81 -29.16 35.12
CA GLU A 466 -8.12 -30.03 36.26
C GLU A 466 -7.56 -29.47 37.57
N GLY A 467 -6.32 -28.98 37.58
CA GLY A 467 -5.73 -28.35 38.76
C GLY A 467 -6.48 -27.09 39.21
N SER A 468 -7.00 -26.30 38.27
CA SER A 468 -7.86 -25.15 38.57
C SER A 468 -9.18 -25.57 39.21
N TYR A 469 -9.82 -26.61 38.66
CA TYR A 469 -11.07 -27.16 39.21
C TYR A 469 -10.86 -27.75 40.60
N ALA A 470 -9.72 -28.40 40.86
CA ALA A 470 -9.35 -28.92 42.17
C ALA A 470 -9.20 -27.81 43.22
N CYS A 471 -8.80 -26.60 42.81
CA CYS A 471 -8.77 -25.41 43.67
C CYS A 471 -10.16 -24.75 43.85
N GLY A 472 -11.24 -25.37 43.38
CA GLY A 472 -12.61 -24.85 43.49
C GLY A 472 -12.95 -23.73 42.50
N ALA A 473 -12.11 -23.50 41.47
CA ALA A 473 -12.39 -22.48 40.48
C ALA A 473 -13.52 -22.90 39.52
N SER A 474 -14.37 -21.95 39.14
CA SER A 474 -15.40 -22.18 38.11
C SER A 474 -14.79 -22.31 36.70
N LYS A 475 -15.57 -22.82 35.75
CA LYS A 475 -15.17 -22.92 34.33
C LYS A 475 -14.73 -21.57 33.75
N TRP A 476 -15.51 -20.51 33.99
CA TRP A 476 -15.16 -19.16 33.55
C TRP A 476 -13.89 -18.63 34.23
N GLN A 477 -13.72 -18.87 35.54
CA GLN A 477 -12.50 -18.47 36.25
C GLN A 477 -11.26 -19.18 35.70
N THR A 478 -11.38 -20.47 35.40
CA THR A 478 -10.32 -21.29 34.78
C THR A 478 -9.97 -20.78 33.39
N ILE A 479 -10.97 -20.49 32.56
CA ILE A 479 -10.76 -19.96 31.21
C ILE A 479 -10.08 -18.59 31.27
N ARG A 480 -10.62 -17.65 32.06
CA ARG A 480 -10.12 -16.27 32.14
C ARG A 480 -8.74 -16.16 32.76
N ARG A 481 -8.43 -16.97 33.79
CA ARG A 481 -7.18 -16.83 34.57
C ARG A 481 -6.06 -17.76 34.11
N ILE A 482 -6.37 -18.88 33.46
CA ILE A 482 -5.37 -19.91 33.11
C ILE A 482 -5.35 -20.15 31.61
N VAL A 483 -6.47 -20.59 31.02
CA VAL A 483 -6.47 -21.06 29.62
C VAL A 483 -6.21 -19.90 28.65
N LEU A 484 -6.97 -18.81 28.76
CA LEU A 484 -6.86 -17.68 27.84
C LEU A 484 -5.46 -17.03 27.93
N PRO A 485 -4.91 -16.68 29.12
CA PRO A 485 -3.56 -16.12 29.21
C PRO A 485 -2.46 -17.04 28.65
N ARG A 486 -2.60 -18.35 28.80
CA ARG A 486 -1.64 -19.33 28.25
C ARG A 486 -1.77 -19.50 26.73
N ALA A 487 -2.97 -19.33 26.18
CA ALA A 487 -3.21 -19.39 24.74
C ALA A 487 -2.91 -18.05 24.02
N LEU A 488 -2.88 -16.91 24.74
CA LEU A 488 -2.69 -15.57 24.17
C LEU A 488 -1.54 -15.48 23.15
N PRO A 489 -0.33 -16.02 23.39
CA PRO A 489 0.75 -15.95 22.39
C PRO A 489 0.38 -16.60 21.04
N GLY A 490 -0.32 -17.73 21.08
CA GLY A 490 -0.82 -18.40 19.88
C GLY A 490 -1.95 -17.63 19.20
N ILE A 491 -2.87 -17.07 19.99
CA ILE A 491 -3.96 -16.21 19.48
C ILE A 491 -3.40 -14.96 18.78
N MET A 492 -2.40 -14.31 19.38
CA MET A 492 -1.73 -13.14 18.79
C MET A 492 -1.06 -13.48 17.47
N THR A 493 -0.44 -14.65 17.37
CA THR A 493 0.16 -15.14 16.12
C THR A 493 -0.91 -15.30 15.04
N GLY A 494 -2.05 -15.91 15.37
CA GLY A 494 -3.20 -16.04 14.47
C GLY A 494 -3.78 -14.70 14.02
N MET A 495 -3.90 -13.75 14.94
CA MET A 495 -4.34 -12.38 14.65
C MET A 495 -3.38 -11.66 13.69
N ILE A 496 -2.07 -11.75 13.91
CA ILE A 496 -1.07 -11.13 13.02
C ILE A 496 -1.16 -11.71 11.61
N LEU A 497 -1.31 -13.04 11.49
CA LEU A 497 -1.47 -13.69 10.18
C LEU A 497 -2.76 -13.27 9.48
N ALA A 498 -3.86 -13.14 10.22
CA ALA A 498 -5.13 -12.64 9.70
C ALA A 498 -5.02 -11.17 9.22
N MET A 499 -4.35 -10.32 10.00
CA MET A 499 -4.09 -8.92 9.63
C MET A 499 -3.24 -8.81 8.37
N ALA A 500 -2.14 -9.57 8.30
CA ALA A 500 -1.26 -9.59 7.14
C ALA A 500 -2.00 -10.06 5.87
N ARG A 501 -2.86 -11.07 6.00
CA ARG A 501 -3.72 -11.51 4.89
C ARG A 501 -4.69 -10.40 4.47
N GLY A 502 -5.45 -9.85 5.41
CA GLY A 502 -6.47 -8.83 5.11
C GLY A 502 -5.89 -7.56 4.48
N ALA A 503 -4.74 -7.09 4.96
CA ALA A 503 -4.04 -5.92 4.41
C ALA A 503 -3.52 -6.16 2.98
N GLY A 504 -3.32 -7.41 2.57
CA GLY A 504 -2.86 -7.79 1.23
C GLY A 504 -3.98 -8.12 0.24
N GLU A 505 -5.25 -8.09 0.63
CA GLU A 505 -6.38 -8.43 -0.25
C GLU A 505 -6.84 -7.22 -1.07
N VAL A 506 -6.89 -7.38 -2.39
CA VAL A 506 -7.24 -6.29 -3.34
C VAL A 506 -8.67 -6.42 -3.86
N ALA A 507 -9.13 -7.65 -4.13
CA ALA A 507 -10.41 -7.87 -4.82
C ALA A 507 -11.64 -7.36 -4.04
N PRO A 508 -11.80 -7.62 -2.72
CA PRO A 508 -12.90 -7.05 -1.95
C PRO A 508 -12.83 -5.51 -1.86
N LEU A 509 -11.62 -4.96 -1.74
CA LEU A 509 -11.40 -3.52 -1.67
C LEU A 509 -11.84 -2.81 -2.95
N MET A 510 -11.52 -3.38 -4.13
CA MET A 510 -11.92 -2.78 -5.41
C MET A 510 -13.44 -2.74 -5.64
N LEU A 511 -14.19 -3.70 -5.08
CA LEU A 511 -15.65 -3.74 -5.22
C LEU A 511 -16.38 -2.92 -4.17
N VAL A 512 -15.91 -2.96 -2.92
CA VAL A 512 -16.62 -2.41 -1.76
C VAL A 512 -16.03 -1.07 -1.30
N GLY A 513 -14.72 -0.89 -1.43
CA GLY A 513 -13.99 0.28 -0.92
C GLY A 513 -13.69 1.34 -1.97
N ALA A 514 -13.78 1.00 -3.26
CA ALA A 514 -13.56 1.98 -4.32
C ALA A 514 -14.70 3.00 -4.35
N VAL A 515 -14.43 4.21 -3.86
CA VAL A 515 -15.12 5.39 -4.35
C VAL A 515 -14.77 5.47 -5.84
N LYS A 516 -15.77 5.27 -6.68
CA LYS A 516 -15.70 5.50 -8.12
C LYS A 516 -15.26 6.95 -8.32
N LEU A 517 -13.96 7.19 -8.46
CA LEU A 517 -13.45 8.32 -9.25
C LEU A 517 -13.68 7.92 -10.71
N ALA A 518 -14.94 7.88 -11.12
CA ALA A 518 -15.26 8.04 -12.52
C ALA A 518 -14.97 9.52 -12.80
N PRO A 519 -14.04 9.86 -13.70
CA PRO A 519 -14.05 11.19 -14.27
C PRO A 519 -15.42 11.37 -14.93
N GLU A 520 -16.15 12.43 -14.59
CA GLU A 520 -17.16 12.96 -15.50
C GLU A 520 -16.48 13.58 -16.72
#